data_AF-A0A6P1RC31-F1
#
_entry.id   AF-A0A6P1RC31-F1
#
_cell.length_a   1.000
_cell.length_b   1.000
_cell.length_c   1.000
_cell.angle_alpha   90.00
_cell.angle_beta   90.00
_cell.angle_gamma   90.00
#
_symmetry.space_group_name_H-M   'P 1'
#
loop_
_entity.id
_entity.type
_entity.pdbx_description
1 polymer ?
#
loop_
_entity_poly.entity_id
_entity_poly.type
_entity_poly.pdbx_seq_one_letter_code
_entity_poly.pdbx_strand_id
1 'polypeptide(L)'
;MMRDARDHAVGEGLLLRLKRLVSRAGAVDRANPGRLLALVDDVESTRRALLRECADIEDEMRRTAARTTAIGAYLRGSQAGRGRPQN
;
A
#
# COMPACT_ATOMS: atom_id res chain seq x y z
N MET A 1 11.51 -11.47 0.54
CA MET A 1 11.74 -10.45 -0.49
C MET A 1 10.85 -10.58 -1.74
N MET A 2 10.24 -11.74 -2.06
CA MET A 2 9.36 -11.87 -3.25
C MET A 2 7.96 -11.24 -3.14
N ARG A 3 7.47 -10.96 -1.92
CA ARG A 3 6.12 -10.43 -1.69
C ARG A 3 6.03 -8.93 -2.02
N ASP A 4 7.04 -8.18 -1.56
CA ASP A 4 7.18 -6.72 -1.75
C ASP A 4 7.15 -6.29 -3.23
N ALA A 5 7.85 -7.03 -4.11
CA ALA A 5 7.86 -6.76 -5.55
C ALA A 5 6.52 -7.08 -6.25
N ARG A 6 5.75 -8.05 -5.74
CA ARG A 6 4.42 -8.37 -6.28
C ARG A 6 3.39 -7.36 -5.83
N ASP A 7 3.46 -6.91 -4.59
CA ASP A 7 2.54 -5.92 -4.03
C ASP A 7 2.73 -4.55 -4.70
N HIS A 8 3.98 -4.17 -5.00
CA HIS A 8 4.28 -2.99 -5.84
C HIS A 8 3.64 -3.07 -7.24
N ALA A 9 3.72 -4.24 -7.89
CA ALA A 9 3.15 -4.45 -9.22
C ALA A 9 1.60 -4.36 -9.21
N VAL A 10 0.94 -4.74 -8.11
CA VAL A 10 -0.52 -4.62 -7.96
C VAL A 10 -0.92 -3.14 -7.87
N GLY A 11 -0.27 -2.37 -7.00
CA GLY A 11 -0.54 -0.92 -6.86
C GLY A 11 -0.32 -0.15 -8.16
N GLU A 12 0.80 -0.38 -8.85
CA GLU A 12 1.09 0.23 -10.16
C GLU A 12 0.07 -0.15 -11.22
N GLY A 13 -0.36 -1.41 -11.25
CA GLY A 13 -1.41 -1.88 -12.15
C GLY A 13 -2.75 -1.17 -11.94
N LEU A 14 -3.14 -0.94 -10.69
CA LEU A 14 -4.35 -0.20 -10.33
C LEU A 14 -4.26 1.28 -10.73
N LEU A 15 -3.11 1.92 -10.54
CA LEU A 15 -2.88 3.31 -10.97
C LEU A 15 -2.95 3.45 -12.50
N LEU A 16 -2.35 2.51 -13.23
CA LEU A 16 -2.43 2.49 -14.69
C LEU A 16 -3.88 2.29 -15.17
N ARG A 17 -4.63 1.40 -14.50
CA ARG A 17 -6.06 1.21 -14.77
C ARG A 17 -6.85 2.49 -14.52
N LEU A 18 -6.63 3.18 -13.41
CA LEU A 18 -7.30 4.45 -13.09
C LEU A 18 -7.01 5.50 -14.17
N LYS A 19 -5.76 5.66 -14.58
CA LYS A 19 -5.36 6.58 -15.65
C LYS A 19 -6.11 6.29 -16.96
N ARG A 20 -6.25 5.01 -17.33
CA ARG A 20 -7.01 4.59 -18.52
C ARG A 20 -8.50 4.90 -18.39
N LEU A 21 -9.10 4.71 -17.22
CA LEU A 21 -10.51 5.02 -16.98
C LEU A 21 -10.78 6.53 -17.05
N VAL A 22 -9.91 7.35 -16.46
CA VAL A 22 -10.01 8.82 -16.56
C VAL A 22 -9.87 9.29 -18.01
N SER A 23 -8.95 8.71 -18.77
CA SER A 23 -8.83 9.02 -20.20
C SER A 23 -10.08 8.60 -20.98
N ARG A 24 -10.68 7.45 -20.66
CA ARG A 24 -11.95 7.01 -21.26
C ARG A 24 -13.11 7.96 -20.91
N ALA A 25 -13.13 8.53 -19.71
CA ALA A 25 -14.15 9.50 -19.29
C ALA A 25 -14.26 10.69 -20.23
N GLY A 26 -13.12 11.22 -20.70
CA GLY A 26 -13.09 12.30 -21.67
C GLY A 26 -13.64 11.93 -23.05
N ALA A 27 -13.73 10.64 -23.37
CA ALA A 27 -14.18 10.11 -24.65
C ALA A 27 -15.59 9.50 -24.61
N VAL A 28 -16.24 9.42 -23.44
CA VAL A 28 -17.61 8.87 -23.35
C VAL A 28 -18.61 9.87 -23.90
N ASP A 29 -19.36 9.42 -24.92
CA ASP A 29 -20.49 10.15 -25.47
C ASP A 29 -21.60 10.31 -24.41
N ARG A 30 -22.05 11.55 -24.22
CA ARG A 30 -23.11 11.93 -23.28
C ARG A 30 -24.46 11.32 -23.64
N ALA A 31 -24.63 10.85 -24.87
CA ALA A 31 -25.86 10.21 -25.33
C ALA A 31 -26.10 8.82 -24.72
N ASN A 32 -25.12 8.22 -24.02
CA ASN A 32 -25.28 6.90 -23.41
C ASN A 32 -25.08 6.91 -21.88
N PRO A 33 -26.14 7.18 -21.09
CA PRO A 33 -26.06 7.25 -19.64
C PRO A 33 -25.62 5.93 -18.99
N GLY A 34 -25.93 4.78 -19.59
CA GLY A 34 -25.48 3.48 -19.10
C GLY A 34 -23.96 3.31 -19.15
N ARG A 35 -23.30 3.84 -20.19
CA ARG A 35 -21.83 3.84 -20.30
C ARG A 35 -21.17 4.78 -19.31
N LEU A 36 -21.81 5.90 -18.98
CA LEU A 36 -21.33 6.82 -17.94
C LEU A 36 -21.41 6.17 -16.55
N LEU A 37 -22.53 5.51 -16.23
CA LEU A 37 -22.70 4.84 -14.95
C LEU A 37 -21.68 3.71 -14.77
N ALA A 38 -21.52 2.85 -15.78
CA ALA A 38 -20.53 1.78 -15.75
C ALA A 38 -19.10 2.31 -15.58
N LEU A 39 -18.78 3.45 -16.18
CA LEU A 39 -17.47 4.09 -16.02
C LEU A 39 -17.26 4.61 -14.58
N VAL A 40 -18.29 5.22 -13.97
CA VAL A 40 -18.23 5.66 -12.57
C VAL A 40 -18.01 4.46 -11.65
N ASP A 41 -18.72 3.36 -11.87
CA ASP A 41 -18.56 2.13 -11.08
C ASP A 41 -17.14 1.55 -11.21
N ASP A 42 -16.59 1.52 -12.43
CA ASP A 42 -15.22 1.07 -12.69
C ASP A 42 -14.17 1.94 -11.97
N VAL A 43 -14.37 3.27 -11.96
CA VAL A 43 -13.50 4.22 -11.26
C VAL A 43 -13.58 4.01 -9.75
N GLU A 44 -14.79 3.91 -9.19
CA GLU A 44 -15.01 3.68 -7.76
C GLU A 44 -14.42 2.35 -7.31
N SER A 45 -14.59 1.28 -8.08
CA SER A 45 -13.99 -0.01 -7.78
C SER A 45 -12.46 0.06 -7.77
N THR A 46 -11.86 0.74 -8.74
CA THR A 46 -10.39 0.91 -8.82
C THR A 46 -9.88 1.75 -7.64
N ARG A 47 -10.59 2.83 -7.27
CA ARG A 47 -10.26 3.67 -6.11
C ARG A 47 -10.30 2.88 -4.80
N ARG A 48 -11.32 2.06 -4.58
CA ARG A 48 -11.43 1.22 -3.37
C ARG A 48 -10.29 0.21 -3.28
N ALA A 49 -9.89 -0.38 -4.40
CA ALA A 49 -8.74 -1.29 -4.43
C ALA A 49 -7.45 -0.56 -4.03
N LEU A 50 -7.19 0.64 -4.57
CA LEU A 50 -6.03 1.46 -4.20
C LEU A 50 -6.00 1.79 -2.71
N LEU A 51 -7.14 2.15 -2.12
CA LEU A 51 -7.20 2.46 -0.67
C LEU A 51 -6.88 1.25 0.21
N ARG A 52 -7.23 0.03 -0.23
CA ARG A 52 -6.86 -1.20 0.48
C ARG A 52 -5.36 -1.45 0.41
N GLU A 53 -4.76 -1.32 -0.78
CA GLU A 53 -3.31 -1.44 -0.95
C GLU A 53 -2.56 -0.40 -0.08
N CYS A 54 -3.05 0.84 -0.01
CA CYS A 54 -2.48 1.84 0.89
C CYS A 54 -2.55 1.40 2.36
N ALA A 55 -3.69 0.89 2.81
CA ALA A 55 -3.85 0.41 4.19
C ALA A 55 -2.95 -0.78 4.51
N ASP A 56 -2.76 -1.69 3.55
CA ASP A 56 -1.88 -2.86 3.69
C ASP A 56 -0.41 -2.43 3.77
N ILE A 57 0.03 -1.49 2.93
CA ILE A 57 1.37 -0.89 2.98
C ILE A 57 1.60 -0.21 4.35
N GLU A 58 0.66 0.60 4.81
CA GLU A 58 0.75 1.26 6.11
C GLU A 58 0.87 0.26 7.27
N ASP A 59 0.13 -0.85 7.21
CA ASP A 59 0.20 -1.88 8.25
C ASP A 59 1.56 -2.59 8.26
N GLU A 60 2.09 -2.90 7.08
CA GLU A 60 3.41 -3.51 6.97
C GLU A 60 4.53 -2.56 7.43
N MET A 61 4.40 -1.26 7.14
CA MET A 61 5.30 -0.23 7.68
C MET A 61 5.25 -0.19 9.21
N ARG A 62 4.06 -0.22 9.81
CA ARG A 62 3.89 -0.25 11.29
C ARG A 62 4.53 -1.49 11.90
N ARG A 63 4.30 -2.67 11.32
CA ARG A 63 4.91 -3.94 11.79
C ARG A 63 6.43 -3.88 11.70
N THR A 64 6.96 -3.37 10.60
CA THR A 64 8.41 -3.25 10.40
C THR A 64 9.04 -2.27 11.40
N ALA A 65 8.40 -1.13 11.67
CA ALA A 65 8.83 -0.17 12.67
C ALA A 65 8.82 -0.76 14.10
N ALA A 66 7.75 -1.49 14.47
CA ALA A 66 7.65 -2.18 15.75
C ALA A 66 8.78 -3.23 15.91
N ARG A 67 9.03 -4.03 14.87
CA ARG A 67 10.10 -5.02 14.85
C ARG A 67 11.48 -4.38 15.00
N THR A 68 11.73 -3.27 14.30
CA THR A 68 13.00 -2.53 14.38
C THR A 68 13.22 -1.97 15.78
N THR A 69 12.16 -1.42 16.39
CA THR A 69 12.19 -0.93 17.77
C THR A 69 12.53 -2.04 18.76
N ALA A 70 11.89 -3.20 18.64
CA ALA A 70 12.13 -4.36 19.51
C ALA A 70 13.58 -4.87 19.40
N ILE A 71 14.12 -4.97 18.19
CA ILE A 71 15.52 -5.33 17.96
C ILE A 71 16.46 -4.30 18.63
N GLY A 72 16.20 -3.01 18.43
CA GLY A 72 17.00 -1.95 19.04
C GLY A 72 16.96 -1.99 20.57
N ALA A 73 15.79 -2.26 21.17
CA ALA A 73 15.65 -2.40 22.61
C ALA A 73 16.42 -3.63 23.14
N TYR A 74 16.32 -4.77 22.46
CA TYR A 74 17.07 -5.98 22.81
C TYR A 74 18.58 -5.75 22.74
N LEU A 75 19.08 -5.13 21.67
CA LEU A 75 20.50 -4.81 21.52
C LEU A 75 20.99 -3.91 22.66
N ARG A 76 20.26 -2.84 23.00
CA ARG A 76 20.61 -1.96 24.12
C ARG A 76 20.63 -2.70 25.47
N GLY A 77 19.63 -3.54 25.73
CA GLY A 77 19.57 -4.37 26.94
C GLY A 77 20.75 -5.35 27.02
N SER A 78 21.13 -5.96 25.90
CA SER A 78 22.27 -6.89 25.82
C SER A 78 23.63 -6.21 26.10
N GLN A 79 23.78 -4.94 25.72
CA GLN A 79 25.01 -4.17 25.97
C GLN A 79 25.08 -3.68 27.43
N ALA A 80 23.94 -3.27 28.02
CA ALA A 80 23.88 -2.87 29.42
C ALA A 80 24.21 -4.01 30.39
N GLY A 81 23.94 -5.27 30.01
CA GLY A 81 24.31 -6.46 30.79
C GLY A 81 25.81 -6.82 30.74
N ARG A 82 26.57 -6.36 29.73
CA ARG A 82 28.01 -6.63 29.59
C ARG A 82 28.90 -5.63 30.33
N GLY A 83 28.36 -4.51 30.79
CA GLY A 83 29.12 -3.44 31.46
C GLY A 83 29.19 -3.53 32.98
N ARG A 84 28.67 -4.59 33.61
CA ARG A 84 28.69 -4.73 35.08
C ARG A 84 30.00 -5.39 35.51
N PRO A 85 30.94 -4.69 36.19
CA PRO A 85 32.13 -5.32 36.72
C PRO A 85 31.70 -6.28 37.83
N GLN A 86 31.98 -7.57 37.66
CA GLN A 86 32.00 -8.51 38.78
C GLN A 86 33.26 -8.19 39.58
N ASN A 87 33.04 -7.66 40.78
CA ASN A 87 34.06 -7.44 41.80
C ASN A 87 34.33 -8.75 42.54
#